data_AF-A0A5E6NIZ4-F1
#
_entry.id   AF-A0A5E6NIZ4-F1
#
_cell.length_a   1.000
_cell.length_b   1.000
_cell.length_c   1.000
_cell.angle_alpha   90.00
_cell.angle_beta   90.00
_cell.angle_gamma   90.00
#
_symmetry.space_group_name_H-M   'P 1'
#
loop_
_entity.id
_entity.type
_entity.pdbx_description
1 polymer ?
#
loop_
_entity_poly.entity_id
_entity_poly.type
_entity_poly.pdbx_seq_one_letter_code
_entity_poly.pdbx_strand_id
1 'polypeptide(L)'
;MVAHLSDDEIYALNRGGHDPFKVFQAYRAAKKCSDKPTVILAKTVKGYGMGEAGEGQKYDATHRKNWALSKFAKFAERFDIPVTKEDVKQLNFYKPAQDSEEMTYMNTQRQKLGGSLPVRSFELENLQAPELDTFSALLKSSGEREMSTTMALNRIMALLVRDNNLDLKSCQSSLMKHAPLVWKACSGSSVFTRLQVNFINQKTLIKSCGTRKTRRGRCCKKALMKPVRCLIGLLRQHRMQRIISP
;
A
#
# COMPACT_ATOMS: atom_id res chain seq x y z
N MET A 1 28.25 -3.63 -33.26
CA MET A 1 26.86 -3.13 -33.37
C MET A 1 26.79 -1.60 -33.51
N VAL A 2 27.70 -0.82 -32.92
CA VAL A 2 27.66 0.66 -32.94
C VAL A 2 28.71 1.33 -33.85
N ALA A 3 29.35 0.58 -34.76
CA ALA A 3 30.46 1.08 -35.58
C ALA A 3 30.09 2.20 -36.58
N HIS A 4 28.80 2.48 -36.77
CA HIS A 4 28.28 3.53 -37.65
C HIS A 4 27.82 4.78 -36.88
N LEU A 5 27.85 4.74 -35.53
CA LEU A 5 27.44 5.86 -34.70
C LEU A 5 28.66 6.66 -34.26
N SER A 6 28.52 7.98 -34.19
CA SER A 6 29.51 8.85 -33.56
C SER A 6 29.47 8.71 -32.03
N ASP A 7 30.54 9.14 -31.35
CA ASP A 7 30.60 9.12 -29.89
C ASP A 7 29.47 9.95 -29.25
N ASP A 8 29.09 11.07 -29.87
CA ASP A 8 27.98 11.91 -29.43
C ASP A 8 26.63 11.20 -29.56
N GLU A 9 26.41 10.47 -30.66
CA GLU A 9 25.20 9.68 -30.87
C GLU A 9 25.10 8.53 -29.86
N ILE A 10 26.24 7.90 -29.54
CA ILE A 10 26.32 6.87 -28.49
C ILE A 10 26.01 7.49 -27.13
N TYR A 11 26.52 8.69 -26.84
CA TYR A 11 26.28 9.40 -25.59
C TYR A 11 24.80 9.85 -25.45
N ALA A 12 24.15 10.19 -26.55
CA ALA A 12 22.75 10.59 -26.60
C ALA A 12 21.75 9.44 -26.35
N LEU A 13 22.22 8.18 -26.26
CA LEU A 13 21.36 7.03 -25.97
C LEU A 13 20.72 7.12 -24.58
N ASN A 14 19.45 7.51 -24.56
CA ASN A 14 18.67 7.70 -23.35
C ASN A 14 18.33 6.39 -22.62
N ARG A 15 18.20 6.49 -21.29
CA ARG A 15 17.72 5.39 -20.44
C ARG A 15 16.20 5.28 -20.51
N GLY A 16 15.67 4.06 -20.32
CA GLY A 16 14.24 3.81 -20.44
C GLY A 16 13.35 4.58 -19.46
N GLY A 17 13.87 5.02 -18.30
CA GLY A 17 13.13 5.85 -17.36
C GLY A 17 12.97 7.32 -17.78
N HIS A 18 13.74 7.78 -18.77
CA HIS A 18 13.69 9.15 -19.30
C HIS A 18 12.94 9.25 -20.63
N ASP A 19 12.44 8.12 -21.14
CA ASP A 19 11.70 8.02 -22.40
C ASP A 19 10.19 7.97 -22.09
N PRO A 20 9.43 9.04 -22.39
CA PRO A 20 8.00 9.11 -22.06
C PRO A 20 7.18 7.99 -22.68
N PHE A 21 7.55 7.51 -23.88
CA PHE A 21 6.85 6.42 -24.54
C PHE A 21 7.04 5.11 -23.78
N LYS A 22 8.26 4.80 -23.35
CA LYS A 22 8.54 3.59 -22.54
C LYS A 22 7.83 3.64 -21.19
N VAL A 23 7.85 4.79 -20.53
CA VAL A 23 7.17 5.00 -19.25
C VAL A 23 5.65 4.83 -19.42
N PHE A 24 5.05 5.49 -20.42
CA PHE A 24 3.62 5.38 -20.70
C PHE A 24 3.20 3.92 -20.98
N GLN A 25 3.95 3.21 -21.81
CA GLN A 25 3.64 1.82 -22.15
C GLN A 25 3.74 0.90 -20.94
N ALA A 26 4.70 1.14 -20.03
CA ALA A 26 4.81 0.41 -18.77
C ALA A 26 3.59 0.63 -17.87
N TYR A 27 3.17 1.89 -17.67
CA TYR A 27 1.95 2.20 -16.90
C TYR A 27 0.69 1.64 -17.56
N ARG A 28 0.60 1.69 -18.88
CA ARG A 28 -0.54 1.12 -19.64
C ARG A 28 -0.61 -0.39 -19.48
N ALA A 29 0.52 -1.09 -19.52
CA ALA A 29 0.59 -2.52 -19.27
C ALA A 29 0.23 -2.86 -17.82
N ALA A 30 0.74 -2.10 -16.85
CA ALA A 30 0.42 -2.27 -15.44
C ALA A 30 -1.09 -2.07 -15.16
N LYS A 31 -1.72 -1.07 -15.78
CA LYS A 31 -3.17 -0.83 -15.65
C LYS A 31 -4.03 -1.96 -16.20
N LYS A 32 -3.54 -2.73 -17.18
CA LYS A 32 -4.23 -3.89 -17.76
C LYS A 32 -4.07 -5.17 -16.93
N CYS A 33 -3.08 -5.22 -16.04
CA CYS A 33 -2.79 -6.36 -15.18
C CYS A 33 -3.73 -6.36 -13.96
N SER A 34 -4.63 -7.36 -13.86
CA SER A 34 -5.62 -7.44 -12.77
C SER A 34 -5.41 -8.65 -11.85
N ASP A 35 -4.57 -9.60 -12.23
CA ASP A 35 -4.34 -10.86 -11.52
C ASP A 35 -3.33 -10.73 -10.38
N LYS A 36 -2.38 -9.79 -10.49
CA LYS A 36 -1.29 -9.61 -9.55
C LYS A 36 -0.80 -8.15 -9.48
N PRO A 37 -0.22 -7.73 -8.34
CA PRO A 37 0.45 -6.44 -8.27
C PRO A 37 1.61 -6.37 -9.27
N THR A 38 1.80 -5.19 -9.87
CA THR A 38 2.85 -4.94 -10.87
C THR A 38 3.86 -3.93 -10.32
N VAL A 39 5.15 -4.25 -10.47
CA VAL A 39 6.26 -3.36 -10.11
C VAL A 39 6.94 -2.90 -11.39
N ILE A 40 7.11 -1.59 -11.56
CA ILE A 40 7.83 -0.99 -12.69
C ILE A 40 9.22 -0.56 -12.19
N LEU A 41 10.27 -1.16 -12.74
CA LEU A 41 11.66 -0.79 -12.45
C LEU A 41 12.17 0.21 -13.49
N ALA A 42 12.00 1.50 -13.21
CA ALA A 42 12.45 2.57 -14.09
C ALA A 42 13.95 2.86 -13.87
N LYS A 43 14.77 2.56 -14.89
CA LYS A 43 16.20 2.92 -14.88
C LYS A 43 16.37 4.38 -15.30
N THR A 44 16.79 5.21 -14.37
CA THR A 44 17.08 6.64 -14.58
C THR A 44 18.57 6.95 -14.37
N VAL A 45 18.95 8.19 -14.66
CA VAL A 45 20.26 8.75 -14.30
C VAL A 45 20.08 9.68 -13.10
N LYS A 46 20.83 9.47 -12.02
CA LYS A 46 20.85 10.38 -10.86
C LYS A 46 21.40 11.73 -11.32
N GLY A 47 20.68 12.82 -11.03
CA GLY A 47 21.09 14.17 -11.47
C GLY A 47 20.99 14.40 -12.97
N TYR A 48 20.03 13.77 -13.65
CA TYR A 48 19.82 13.92 -15.10
C TYR A 48 19.69 15.40 -15.50
N GLY A 49 20.45 15.80 -16.53
CA GLY A 49 20.44 17.17 -17.04
C GLY A 49 21.16 18.19 -16.15
N MET A 50 21.83 17.75 -15.08
CA MET A 50 22.68 18.61 -14.24
C MET A 50 24.13 18.68 -14.75
N GLY A 51 24.50 17.88 -15.77
CA GLY A 51 25.85 17.83 -16.31
C GLY A 51 26.90 17.53 -15.25
N GLU A 52 28.05 18.21 -15.33
CA GLU A 52 29.16 18.10 -14.35
C GLU A 52 28.75 18.43 -12.91
N ALA A 53 27.58 19.03 -12.70
CA ALA A 53 27.13 19.42 -11.38
C ALA A 53 26.52 18.27 -10.56
N GLY A 54 26.29 17.09 -11.16
CA GLY A 54 25.83 15.91 -10.42
C GLY A 54 25.31 14.75 -11.25
N GLU A 55 25.39 14.80 -12.59
CA GLU A 55 24.87 13.75 -13.45
C GLU A 55 25.71 12.47 -13.37
N GLY A 56 25.09 11.36 -12.98
CA GLY A 56 25.75 10.07 -12.83
C GLY A 56 26.71 9.97 -11.65
N GLN A 57 26.84 11.02 -10.84
CA GLN A 57 27.76 11.08 -9.72
C GLN A 57 27.05 10.78 -8.39
N LYS A 58 27.72 10.05 -7.49
CA LYS A 58 27.25 9.82 -6.11
C LYS A 58 27.48 11.05 -5.21
N TYR A 59 27.46 12.26 -5.76
CA TYR A 59 27.56 13.46 -4.95
C TYR A 59 26.17 13.81 -4.43
N ASP A 60 26.05 14.04 -3.13
CA ASP A 60 24.83 14.54 -2.52
C ASP A 60 24.67 16.02 -2.84
N ALA A 61 24.11 16.26 -4.04
CA ALA A 61 23.72 17.56 -4.54
C ALA A 61 22.90 18.37 -3.52
N THR A 62 22.09 17.67 -2.70
CA THR A 62 21.24 18.23 -1.64
C THR A 62 22.00 18.72 -0.40
N HIS A 63 23.23 18.29 -0.15
CA HIS A 63 24.01 18.69 1.04
C HIS A 63 25.02 19.81 0.77
N ARG A 64 25.17 20.26 -0.48
CA ARG A 64 26.01 21.42 -0.81
C ARG A 64 25.17 22.69 -0.79
N LYS A 65 25.42 23.55 0.20
CA LYS A 65 24.77 24.85 0.37
C LYS A 65 25.08 25.86 -0.74
N ASN A 66 26.12 25.62 -1.54
CA ASN A 66 26.61 26.56 -2.55
C ASN A 66 26.62 25.94 -3.94
N TRP A 67 25.63 26.30 -4.76
CA TRP A 67 25.64 26.05 -6.21
C TRP A 67 26.15 27.30 -6.91
N ALA A 68 27.09 27.14 -7.84
CA ALA A 68 27.53 28.26 -8.68
C ALA A 68 26.39 28.68 -9.62
N LEU A 69 26.13 29.98 -9.75
CA LEU A 69 25.08 30.53 -10.63
C LEU A 69 25.19 30.05 -12.09
N SER A 70 26.42 29.78 -12.56
CA SER A 70 26.69 29.22 -13.88
C SER A 70 26.04 27.85 -14.11
N LYS A 71 25.82 27.06 -13.05
CA LYS A 71 25.15 25.75 -13.13
C LYS A 71 23.65 25.89 -13.39
N PHE A 72 23.01 26.91 -12.82
CA PHE A 72 21.59 27.20 -13.07
C PHE A 72 21.37 27.71 -14.50
N ALA A 73 22.28 28.54 -15.02
CA ALA A 73 22.22 28.98 -16.41
C ALA A 73 22.34 27.80 -17.40
N LYS A 74 23.31 26.89 -17.19
CA LYS A 74 23.44 25.67 -18.00
C LYS A 74 22.23 24.74 -17.89
N PHE A 75 21.60 24.66 -16.71
CA PHE A 75 20.37 23.90 -16.52
C PHE A 75 19.20 24.51 -17.30
N ALA A 76 19.02 25.83 -17.22
CA ALA A 76 17.99 26.53 -18.00
C ALA A 76 18.18 26.35 -19.50
N GLU A 77 19.43 26.47 -19.99
CA GLU A 77 19.79 26.21 -21.39
C GLU A 77 19.52 24.76 -21.79
N ARG A 78 19.84 23.78 -20.93
CA ARG A 78 19.64 22.36 -21.23
C ARG A 78 18.17 21.97 -21.37
N PHE A 79 17.28 22.63 -20.64
CA PHE A 79 15.85 22.35 -20.63
C PHE A 79 15.03 23.42 -21.36
N ASP A 80 15.68 24.31 -22.12
CA ASP A 80 15.07 25.39 -22.89
C ASP A 80 14.08 26.24 -22.06
N ILE A 81 14.43 26.53 -20.80
CA ILE A 81 13.58 27.29 -19.89
C ILE A 81 13.73 28.78 -20.22
N PRO A 82 12.65 29.51 -20.55
CA PRO A 82 12.73 30.92 -20.94
C PRO A 82 12.86 31.84 -19.71
N VAL A 83 14.05 31.86 -19.11
CA VAL A 83 14.41 32.71 -17.96
C VAL A 83 15.47 33.74 -18.35
N THR A 84 15.41 34.93 -17.75
CA THR A 84 16.43 35.96 -17.96
C THR A 84 17.69 35.69 -17.12
N LYS A 85 18.81 36.34 -17.45
CA LYS A 85 20.05 36.22 -16.66
C LYS A 85 19.87 36.78 -15.25
N GLU A 86 19.03 37.79 -15.10
CA GLU A 86 18.65 38.41 -13.84
C GLU A 86 17.84 37.44 -12.97
N ASP A 87 16.88 36.73 -13.58
CA ASP A 87 16.12 35.68 -12.90
C ASP A 87 17.02 34.55 -12.38
N VAL A 88 18.03 34.16 -13.16
CA VAL A 88 19.01 33.14 -12.74
C VAL A 88 19.87 33.62 -11.57
N LYS A 89 20.25 34.91 -11.54
CA LYS A 89 20.99 35.51 -10.42
C LYS A 89 20.16 35.60 -9.14
N GLN A 90 18.87 35.92 -9.28
CA GLN A 90 17.93 36.07 -8.17
C GLN A 90 17.25 34.75 -7.75
N LEU A 91 17.42 33.69 -8.54
CA LEU A 91 16.75 32.39 -8.36
C LEU A 91 15.21 32.52 -8.36
N ASN A 92 14.68 33.35 -9.26
CA ASN A 92 13.25 33.55 -9.41
C ASN A 92 12.57 32.29 -9.94
N PHE A 93 11.37 31.99 -9.44
CA PHE A 93 10.55 30.91 -9.97
C PHE A 93 10.00 31.28 -11.34
N TYR A 94 10.20 30.40 -12.33
CA TYR A 94 9.53 30.52 -13.61
C TYR A 94 8.13 29.92 -13.54
N LYS A 95 7.12 30.72 -13.89
CA LYS A 95 5.75 30.28 -14.10
C LYS A 95 5.32 30.75 -15.49
N PRO A 96 4.90 29.84 -16.40
CA PRO A 96 4.34 30.25 -17.69
C PRO A 96 3.10 31.14 -17.52
N ALA A 97 2.81 31.95 -18.52
CA ALA A 97 1.64 32.81 -18.53
C ALA A 97 0.34 31.98 -18.45
N GLN A 98 -0.71 32.53 -17.85
CA GLN A 98 -1.94 31.77 -17.57
C GLN A 98 -2.66 31.31 -18.85
N ASP A 99 -2.50 32.07 -19.92
CA ASP A 99 -3.00 31.89 -21.28
C ASP A 99 -2.05 31.09 -22.19
N SER A 100 -0.91 30.63 -21.67
CA SER A 100 0.04 29.83 -22.46
C SER A 100 -0.51 28.44 -22.82
N GLU A 101 0.01 27.87 -23.91
CA GLU A 101 -0.39 26.53 -24.35
C GLU A 101 -0.04 25.45 -23.31
N GLU A 102 1.10 25.60 -22.62
CA GLU A 102 1.56 24.68 -21.58
C GLU A 102 0.60 24.65 -20.38
N MET A 103 0.17 25.83 -19.91
CA MET A 103 -0.80 25.95 -18.81
C MET A 103 -2.17 25.39 -19.20
N THR A 104 -2.62 25.70 -20.42
CA THR A 104 -3.88 25.18 -20.97
C THR A 104 -3.84 23.65 -21.06
N TYR A 105 -2.77 23.08 -21.60
CA TYR A 105 -2.59 21.64 -21.71
C TYR A 105 -2.54 20.98 -20.32
N MET A 106 -1.71 21.49 -19.41
CA MET A 106 -1.57 20.94 -18.05
C MET A 106 -2.91 20.92 -17.31
N ASN A 107 -3.65 22.02 -17.33
CA ASN A 107 -4.94 22.15 -16.66
C ASN A 107 -5.98 21.20 -17.29
N THR A 108 -6.03 21.12 -18.62
CA THR A 108 -6.96 20.22 -19.34
C THR A 108 -6.70 18.75 -19.01
N GLN A 109 -5.44 18.32 -18.97
CA GLN A 109 -5.09 16.94 -18.60
C GLN A 109 -5.45 16.63 -17.15
N ARG A 110 -5.24 17.58 -16.22
CA ARG A 110 -5.62 17.40 -14.82
C ARG A 110 -7.12 17.32 -14.63
N GLN A 111 -7.89 18.17 -15.30
CA GLN A 111 -9.35 18.11 -15.28
C GLN A 111 -9.87 16.75 -15.79
N LYS A 112 -9.32 16.22 -16.89
CA LYS A 112 -9.65 14.87 -17.39
C LYS A 112 -9.35 13.74 -16.40
N LEU A 113 -8.41 13.94 -15.48
CA LEU A 113 -7.99 12.95 -14.48
C LEU A 113 -8.68 13.13 -13.11
N GLY A 114 -9.69 14.00 -13.01
CA GLY A 114 -10.43 14.25 -11.77
C GLY A 114 -9.85 15.36 -10.89
N GLY A 115 -8.96 16.20 -11.43
CA GLY A 115 -8.44 17.39 -10.77
C GLY A 115 -6.97 17.27 -10.31
N SER A 116 -6.59 18.16 -9.41
CA SER A 116 -5.23 18.23 -8.86
C SER A 116 -5.01 17.15 -7.80
N LEU A 117 -3.81 16.60 -7.74
CA LEU A 117 -3.36 15.65 -6.71
C LEU A 117 -1.94 16.02 -6.28
N PRO A 118 -1.55 15.81 -5.01
CA PRO A 118 -2.31 15.15 -3.94
C PRO A 118 -3.36 16.07 -3.30
N VAL A 119 -4.50 15.50 -2.91
CA VAL A 119 -5.55 16.17 -2.12
C VAL A 119 -5.86 15.28 -0.91
N ARG A 120 -6.04 15.90 0.25
CA ARG A 120 -6.46 15.24 1.48
C ARG A 120 -7.77 15.86 1.94
N SER A 121 -8.83 15.05 1.99
CA SER A 121 -10.10 15.45 2.60
C SER A 121 -10.11 15.12 4.09
N PHE A 122 -10.78 15.96 4.87
CA PHE A 122 -11.08 15.76 6.29
C PHE A 122 -12.59 15.65 6.54
N GLU A 123 -13.39 15.61 5.49
CA GLU A 123 -14.82 15.35 5.59
C GLU A 123 -15.01 13.89 5.99
N LEU A 124 -15.47 13.69 7.22
CA LEU A 124 -15.78 12.38 7.78
C LEU A 124 -17.29 12.22 7.79
N GLU A 125 -17.77 11.06 7.35
CA GLU A 125 -19.17 10.68 7.55
C GLU A 125 -19.46 10.62 9.05
N ASN A 126 -20.58 11.22 9.46
CA ASN A 126 -21.02 11.16 10.86
C ASN A 126 -21.56 9.75 11.14
N LEU A 127 -20.73 8.91 11.77
CA LEU A 127 -21.11 7.59 12.20
C LEU A 127 -21.90 7.68 13.51
N GLN A 128 -23.14 7.20 13.51
CA GLN A 128 -23.91 7.05 14.74
C GLN A 128 -23.33 5.91 15.57
N ALA A 129 -22.79 6.26 16.74
CA ALA A 129 -22.31 5.26 17.68
C ALA A 129 -23.50 4.52 18.33
N PRO A 130 -23.39 3.20 18.55
CA PRO A 130 -24.41 2.44 19.27
C PRO A 130 -24.56 2.98 20.69
N GLU A 131 -25.80 2.98 21.17
CA GLU A 131 -26.09 3.33 22.55
C GLU A 131 -25.43 2.35 23.53
N LEU A 132 -25.13 2.85 24.73
CA LEU A 132 -24.44 2.08 25.77
C LEU A 132 -25.21 0.80 26.17
N ASP A 133 -26.54 0.81 26.06
CA ASP A 133 -27.39 -0.35 26.38
C ASP A 133 -27.13 -1.56 25.44
N THR A 134 -26.64 -1.31 24.23
CA THR A 134 -26.17 -2.36 23.32
C THR A 134 -25.10 -3.25 23.97
N PHE A 135 -24.35 -2.69 24.92
CA PHE A 135 -23.29 -3.36 25.67
C PHE A 135 -23.72 -3.83 27.06
N SER A 136 -25.02 -3.77 27.42
CA SER A 136 -25.53 -4.11 28.75
C SER A 136 -25.11 -5.51 29.25
N ALA A 137 -25.00 -6.49 28.35
CA ALA A 137 -24.52 -7.84 28.67
C ALA A 137 -23.04 -7.92 29.09
N LEU A 138 -22.25 -6.89 28.76
CA LEU A 138 -20.84 -6.75 29.15
C LEU A 138 -20.66 -5.82 30.36
N LEU A 139 -21.62 -4.93 30.61
CA LEU A 139 -21.61 -4.03 31.76
C LEU A 139 -22.06 -4.73 33.06
N LYS A 140 -22.85 -5.80 32.93
CA LYS A 140 -23.22 -6.66 34.07
C LYS A 140 -22.02 -7.51 34.51
N SER A 141 -21.95 -7.80 35.81
CA SER A 141 -20.94 -8.70 36.38
C SER A 141 -20.92 -10.03 35.62
N SER A 142 -19.73 -10.57 35.36
CA SER A 142 -19.55 -11.87 34.70
C SER A 142 -19.97 -13.06 35.60
N GLY A 143 -20.37 -12.78 36.84
CA GLY A 143 -20.83 -13.77 37.81
C GLY A 143 -19.71 -14.74 38.15
N GLU A 144 -20.02 -16.04 38.12
CA GLU A 144 -19.06 -17.11 38.41
C GLU A 144 -18.09 -17.41 37.26
N ARG A 145 -18.26 -16.78 36.09
CA ARG A 145 -17.37 -17.00 34.95
C ARG A 145 -16.28 -15.93 34.90
N GLU A 146 -15.03 -16.37 34.99
CA GLU A 146 -13.89 -15.53 34.68
C GLU A 146 -13.88 -15.16 33.19
N MET A 147 -13.62 -13.89 32.90
CA MET A 147 -13.53 -13.38 31.53
C MET A 147 -12.31 -12.48 31.41
N SER A 148 -11.42 -12.78 30.46
CA SER A 148 -10.29 -11.90 30.17
C SER A 148 -10.73 -10.64 29.42
N THR A 149 -9.95 -9.57 29.51
CA THR A 149 -10.18 -8.33 28.75
C THR A 149 -10.19 -8.58 27.23
N THR A 150 -9.40 -9.55 26.75
CA THR A 150 -9.43 -9.98 25.33
C THR A 150 -10.76 -10.63 24.95
N MET A 151 -11.36 -11.44 25.83
CA MET A 151 -12.68 -12.01 25.59
C MET A 151 -13.78 -10.94 25.60
N ALA A 152 -13.67 -9.94 26.48
CA ALA A 152 -14.56 -8.79 26.50
C ALA A 152 -14.47 -7.97 25.21
N LEU A 153 -13.25 -7.64 24.74
CA LEU A 153 -13.00 -6.94 23.49
C LEU A 153 -13.60 -7.68 22.29
N ASN A 154 -13.42 -9.01 22.22
CA ASN A 154 -14.00 -9.82 21.15
C ASN A 154 -15.53 -9.79 21.16
N ARG A 155 -16.16 -9.74 22.33
CA ARG A 155 -17.61 -9.59 22.45
C ARG A 155 -18.08 -8.19 22.02
N ILE A 156 -17.35 -7.14 22.39
CA ILE A 156 -17.60 -5.75 21.94
C ILE A 156 -17.55 -5.70 20.41
N MET A 157 -16.47 -6.19 19.79
CA MET A 157 -16.35 -6.24 18.33
C MET A 157 -17.46 -7.07 17.68
N ALA A 158 -17.88 -8.18 18.29
CA ALA A 158 -18.97 -9.00 17.79
C ALA A 158 -20.36 -8.34 17.85
N LEU A 159 -20.54 -7.36 18.74
CA LEU A 159 -21.75 -6.52 18.83
C LEU A 159 -21.67 -5.37 17.80
N LEU A 160 -20.55 -4.66 17.74
CA LEU A 160 -20.32 -3.58 16.78
C LEU A 160 -20.50 -4.05 15.33
N VAL A 161 -20.02 -5.25 14.99
CA VAL A 161 -20.19 -5.85 13.65
C VAL A 161 -21.65 -6.14 13.28
N ARG A 162 -22.54 -6.27 14.26
CA ARG A 162 -23.98 -6.52 14.02
C ARG A 162 -24.79 -5.24 13.90
N ASP A 163 -24.25 -4.11 14.36
CA ASP A 163 -24.92 -2.83 14.24
C ASP A 163 -25.00 -2.46 12.75
N ASN A 164 -26.21 -2.15 12.29
CA ASN A 164 -26.43 -1.76 10.90
C ASN A 164 -26.05 -0.29 10.64
N ASN A 165 -25.96 0.53 11.70
CA ASN A 165 -25.57 1.94 11.60
C ASN A 165 -24.04 2.08 11.41
N LEU A 166 -23.28 1.12 11.91
CA LEU A 166 -21.85 1.00 11.68
C LEU A 166 -21.64 0.03 10.52
N ASP A 167 -21.63 0.48 9.26
CA ASP A 167 -21.37 -0.37 8.10
C ASP A 167 -19.90 -0.84 8.02
N LEU A 168 -19.46 -1.58 9.04
CA LEU A 168 -18.14 -2.20 9.16
C LEU A 168 -17.92 -3.30 8.12
N LYS A 169 -18.94 -3.64 7.31
CA LYS A 169 -18.82 -4.58 6.20
C LYS A 169 -17.97 -4.01 5.07
N SER A 170 -18.02 -2.68 4.85
CA SER A 170 -17.13 -1.99 3.92
C SER A 170 -15.64 -2.05 4.36
N CYS A 171 -15.39 -2.00 5.67
CA CYS A 171 -14.05 -2.05 6.29
C CYS A 171 -13.44 -3.46 6.41
N GLN A 172 -14.13 -4.52 5.97
CA GLN A 172 -13.71 -5.93 6.09
C GLN A 172 -12.31 -6.22 5.53
N SER A 173 -11.89 -5.48 4.50
CA SER A 173 -10.64 -5.75 3.80
C SER A 173 -9.39 -5.29 4.57
N SER A 174 -9.52 -4.36 5.52
CA SER A 174 -8.38 -3.76 6.22
C SER A 174 -8.16 -4.40 7.60
N LEU A 175 -9.23 -4.55 8.39
CA LEU A 175 -9.17 -5.10 9.75
C LEU A 175 -8.63 -6.55 9.78
N MET A 176 -8.91 -7.33 8.73
CA MET A 176 -8.67 -8.77 8.70
C MET A 176 -7.35 -9.18 8.03
N LYS A 177 -6.62 -8.23 7.43
CA LYS A 177 -5.28 -8.47 6.85
C LYS A 177 -4.20 -8.63 7.93
N HIS A 178 -4.41 -8.09 9.13
CA HIS A 178 -3.34 -7.91 10.10
C HIS A 178 -3.21 -9.00 11.17
N ALA A 179 -4.13 -9.97 11.32
CA ALA A 179 -4.03 -10.88 12.48
C ALA A 179 -4.80 -12.24 12.43
N PRO A 180 -4.80 -13.03 11.34
CA PRO A 180 -5.55 -14.29 11.31
C PRO A 180 -5.05 -15.36 12.31
N LEU A 181 -3.77 -15.34 12.69
CA LEU A 181 -3.19 -16.29 13.66
C LEU A 181 -3.47 -15.89 15.11
N VAL A 182 -3.31 -14.60 15.43
CA VAL A 182 -3.57 -14.07 16.78
C VAL A 182 -5.05 -14.24 17.14
N TRP A 183 -5.95 -14.00 16.19
CA TRP A 183 -7.38 -14.08 16.46
C TRP A 183 -7.90 -15.50 16.72
N LYS A 184 -7.25 -16.52 16.15
CA LYS A 184 -7.50 -17.93 16.51
C LYS A 184 -7.07 -18.24 17.93
N ALA A 185 -5.95 -17.69 18.40
CA ALA A 185 -5.48 -17.85 19.77
C ALA A 185 -6.38 -17.12 20.78
N CYS A 186 -6.96 -15.98 20.40
CA CYS A 186 -7.84 -15.18 21.25
C CYS A 186 -9.32 -15.63 21.25
N SER A 187 -9.65 -16.83 20.76
CA SER A 187 -11.03 -17.34 20.68
C SER A 187 -12.02 -16.50 19.84
N GLY A 188 -11.52 -15.68 18.91
CA GLY A 188 -12.37 -14.80 18.11
C GLY A 188 -13.01 -15.46 16.86
N SER A 189 -12.85 -16.77 16.67
CA SER A 189 -13.35 -17.53 15.51
C SER A 189 -14.85 -17.31 15.20
N SER A 190 -15.66 -16.97 16.20
CA SER A 190 -17.08 -16.64 16.06
C SER A 190 -17.33 -15.34 15.29
N VAL A 191 -16.43 -14.36 15.36
CA VAL A 191 -16.49 -13.09 14.62
C VAL A 191 -16.17 -13.32 13.14
N PHE A 192 -15.15 -14.13 12.84
CA PHE A 192 -14.80 -14.53 11.46
C PHE A 192 -15.94 -15.22 10.72
N THR A 193 -16.66 -16.11 11.42
CA THR A 193 -17.75 -16.88 10.82
C THR A 193 -18.94 -15.97 10.45
N ARG A 194 -19.18 -14.92 11.24
CA ARG A 194 -20.28 -13.97 11.03
C ARG A 194 -19.97 -12.91 9.97
N LEU A 195 -18.72 -12.48 9.87
CA LEU A 195 -18.27 -11.51 8.87
C LEU A 195 -18.21 -12.07 7.44
N GLN A 196 -18.58 -13.34 7.20
CA GLN A 196 -18.45 -14.01 5.89
C GLN A 196 -17.11 -13.70 5.22
N VAL A 197 -16.02 -13.82 5.99
CA VAL A 197 -14.69 -13.39 5.57
C VAL A 197 -14.33 -14.04 4.23
N ASN A 198 -14.31 -13.21 3.19
CA ASN A 198 -13.81 -13.60 1.88
C ASN A 198 -12.28 -13.70 1.99
N PHE A 199 -11.78 -14.89 2.32
CA PHE A 199 -10.39 -15.22 2.11
C PHE A 199 -10.13 -15.24 0.60
N ILE A 200 -9.70 -14.10 0.05
CA ILE A 200 -9.44 -13.90 -1.38
C ILE A 200 -8.37 -14.86 -1.92
N ASN A 201 -7.54 -15.49 -1.07
CA ASN A 201 -6.57 -16.49 -1.51
C ASN A 201 -6.52 -17.72 -0.59
N GLN A 202 -7.36 -18.73 -0.89
CA GLN A 202 -7.19 -20.10 -0.37
C GLN A 202 -6.87 -21.13 -1.47
N LYS A 203 -6.58 -20.72 -2.71
CA LYS A 203 -6.14 -21.68 -3.75
C LYS A 203 -4.84 -22.41 -3.37
N THR A 204 -4.03 -21.86 -2.46
CA THR A 204 -2.79 -22.47 -1.95
C THR A 204 -2.97 -23.31 -0.68
N LEU A 205 -4.08 -23.20 0.06
CA LEU A 205 -4.31 -23.94 1.32
C LEU A 205 -5.31 -25.10 1.19
N ILE A 206 -6.15 -25.12 0.14
CA ILE A 206 -7.22 -26.13 -0.02
C ILE A 206 -6.77 -27.38 -0.81
N LYS A 207 -5.56 -27.42 -1.40
CA LYS A 207 -5.09 -28.65 -2.06
C LYS A 207 -4.78 -29.80 -1.09
N SER A 208 -4.71 -29.56 0.22
CA SER A 208 -4.51 -30.63 1.23
C SER A 208 -5.80 -31.11 1.91
N CYS A 209 -6.96 -30.47 1.66
CA CYS A 209 -8.20 -30.84 2.32
C CYS A 209 -9.36 -30.86 1.33
N GLY A 210 -9.63 -32.04 0.78
CA GLY A 210 -10.60 -32.29 -0.28
C GLY A 210 -12.05 -31.97 0.11
N THR A 211 -12.44 -30.70 0.05
CA THR A 211 -13.83 -30.28 0.19
C THR A 211 -14.23 -29.31 -0.93
N ARG A 212 -15.30 -29.66 -1.67
CA ARG A 212 -15.86 -28.87 -2.77
C ARG A 212 -16.55 -27.61 -2.23
N LYS A 213 -16.25 -26.45 -2.86
CA LYS A 213 -16.99 -25.19 -2.66
C LYS A 213 -18.33 -25.21 -3.41
N THR A 214 -19.43 -24.82 -2.76
CA THR A 214 -20.62 -24.31 -3.45
C THR A 214 -20.64 -22.78 -3.44
N ARG A 215 -21.11 -22.18 -4.54
CA ARG A 215 -20.96 -20.78 -4.98
C ARG A 215 -21.64 -19.70 -4.12
N ARG A 216 -22.16 -20.03 -2.93
CA ARG A 216 -22.69 -19.09 -1.95
C ARG A 216 -22.10 -19.48 -0.60
N GLY A 217 -21.30 -18.59 0.01
CA GLY A 217 -20.47 -18.83 1.20
C GLY A 217 -21.23 -19.27 2.46
N ARG A 218 -21.79 -20.48 2.46
CA ARG A 218 -22.20 -21.19 3.67
C ARG A 218 -21.12 -22.20 4.00
N CYS A 219 -20.39 -21.94 5.07
CA CYS A 219 -19.68 -23.01 5.76
C CYS A 219 -20.76 -23.93 6.33
N CYS A 220 -20.93 -25.10 5.74
CA CYS A 220 -21.96 -26.06 6.15
C CYS A 220 -21.66 -26.49 7.59
N LYS A 221 -22.54 -26.14 8.53
CA LYS A 221 -22.56 -26.67 9.90
C LYS A 221 -22.96 -28.16 9.85
N LYS A 222 -22.06 -29.04 9.40
CA LYS A 222 -22.14 -30.49 9.63
C LYS A 222 -20.72 -31.05 9.73
N ALA A 223 -20.14 -30.88 10.91
CA ALA A 223 -19.08 -31.74 11.46
C ALA A 223 -19.02 -31.45 12.96
N LEU A 224 -20.10 -31.79 13.66
CA LEU A 224 -20.09 -31.88 15.11
C LEU A 224 -19.52 -33.25 15.49
N MET A 225 -18.51 -33.25 16.37
CA MET A 225 -17.89 -34.42 17.04
C MET A 225 -17.10 -35.34 16.10
N LYS A 226 -15.90 -35.84 16.36
CA LYS A 226 -14.82 -35.84 17.37
C LYS A 226 -13.72 -36.75 16.73
N PRO A 227 -12.51 -36.96 17.27
CA PRO A 227 -11.73 -36.19 18.24
C PRO A 227 -10.21 -36.10 17.93
N VAL A 228 -9.54 -35.08 18.48
CA VAL A 228 -8.41 -35.19 19.46
C VAL A 228 -7.41 -36.36 19.30
N ARG A 229 -6.87 -36.67 18.12
CA ARG A 229 -5.86 -37.76 18.00
C ARG A 229 -4.60 -37.50 17.16
N CYS A 230 -4.32 -36.26 16.77
CA CYS A 230 -3.12 -35.99 15.96
C CYS A 230 -2.18 -34.90 16.49
N LEU A 231 -2.43 -34.31 17.68
CA LEU A 231 -1.53 -33.30 18.27
C LEU A 231 -0.75 -33.76 19.51
N ILE A 232 -0.95 -34.99 19.98
CA ILE A 232 -0.13 -35.61 21.07
C ILE A 232 1.09 -36.35 20.49
N GLY A 233 1.22 -36.45 19.17
CA GLY A 233 2.33 -37.16 18.49
C GLY A 233 3.59 -36.33 18.19
N LEU A 234 3.54 -35.00 18.30
CA LEU A 234 4.66 -34.11 17.91
C LEU A 234 5.32 -33.34 19.06
N LEU A 235 4.84 -33.52 20.30
CA LEU A 235 5.43 -32.92 21.51
C LEU A 235 6.14 -33.94 22.41
N ARG A 236 6.51 -35.12 21.87
CA ARG A 236 7.16 -36.21 22.62
C ARG A 236 8.57 -36.59 22.15
N GLN A 237 9.22 -35.82 21.27
CA GLN A 237 10.56 -36.16 20.79
C GLN A 237 11.72 -35.24 21.20
N HIS A 238 11.50 -34.14 21.93
CA HIS A 238 12.60 -33.39 22.53
C HIS A 238 12.27 -32.87 23.93
N ARG A 239 12.39 -33.75 24.92
CA ARG A 239 12.63 -33.36 26.33
C ARG A 239 13.58 -34.36 26.99
N MET A 240 14.87 -34.21 26.72
CA MET A 240 16.02 -34.46 27.60
C MET A 240 17.13 -33.61 26.98
N GLN A 241 17.62 -32.54 27.59
CA GLN A 241 18.45 -32.60 28.79
C GLN A 241 18.07 -31.52 29.81
N ARG A 242 18.29 -31.89 31.07
CA ARG A 242 18.02 -31.15 32.31
C ARG A 242 19.18 -30.19 32.63
N ILE A 243 18.99 -29.45 33.75
CA ILE A 243 20.01 -29.05 34.75
C ILE A 243 20.82 -27.80 34.34
N ILE A 244 20.96 -26.71 35.10
CA ILE A 244 20.78 -26.35 36.52
C ILE A 244 20.64 -24.79 36.59
N SER A 245 19.76 -24.29 37.46
CA SER A 245 19.73 -22.89 37.96
C SER A 245 20.75 -22.70 39.10
N PRO A 246 21.25 -21.49 39.39
CA PRO A 246 20.43 -20.42 40.00
C PRO A 246 20.01 -19.32 39.04
#